data_AF-A0A838KXE5-F1
#
_entry.id   AF-A0A838KXE5-F1
#
_cell.length_a   1.000
_cell.length_b   1.000
_cell.length_c   1.000
_cell.angle_alpha   90.00
_cell.angle_beta   90.00
_cell.angle_gamma   90.00
#
_symmetry.space_group_name_H-M   'P 1'
#
loop_
_entity.id
_entity.type
_entity.pdbx_description
1 polymer ?
#
loop_
_entity_poly.entity_id
_entity_poly.type
_entity_poly.pdbx_seq_one_letter_code
_entity_poly.pdbx_strand_id
1 'polypeptide(L)'
;MRRITPGLWLALAGSVLQLIALVGPDFYIAQGERKDAWFGIPHASDLILLSALAAIIMFAVTALGRNPVRGRSVGLIVGVVGLLATLQVGYRMIVPPFEGDVPANAGILGSGCLYYCSPSEAASADLLIGIWLAFFGCLAVTLGGFLHARSRIARETAARPWVAPTQSGANPWIGLAALGALGQFIFGYTFFTFFTTMGDDGEVNWSGWLPTPHTSSLILAITLAVVGLVWAVARGRAPLNPMALGGLVAVLGLISASRIFYRIIEPPFGSGDVGIGLAAYLSLLSAIVIVVSGIVYAITQRQPRSVSAPSS
;
A
#
# COMPACT_ATOMS: atom_id res chain seq x y z
N MET A 1 -23.41 -24.01 -4.29
CA MET A 1 -23.92 -22.88 -3.49
C MET A 1 -23.08 -21.64 -3.78
N ARG A 2 -23.70 -20.51 -4.15
CA ARG A 2 -22.99 -19.26 -4.49
C ARG A 2 -22.31 -18.69 -3.24
N ARG A 3 -20.97 -18.61 -3.25
CA ARG A 3 -20.14 -18.06 -2.15
C ARG A 3 -20.08 -16.53 -2.16
N ILE A 4 -20.46 -15.91 -3.29
CA ILE A 4 -20.45 -14.46 -3.50
C ILE A 4 -21.85 -13.93 -3.31
N THR A 5 -22.00 -12.93 -2.44
CA THR A 5 -23.27 -12.25 -2.16
C THR A 5 -23.39 -10.98 -3.00
N PRO A 6 -24.61 -10.44 -3.20
CA PRO A 6 -24.79 -9.11 -3.80
C PRO A 6 -23.94 -8.02 -3.13
N GLY A 7 -23.75 -8.08 -1.81
CA GLY A 7 -22.87 -7.14 -1.09
C GLY A 7 -21.40 -7.18 -1.53
N LEU A 8 -20.86 -8.36 -1.85
CA LEU A 8 -19.48 -8.49 -2.34
C LEU A 8 -19.37 -8.01 -3.79
N TRP A 9 -20.40 -8.20 -4.61
CA TRP A 9 -20.46 -7.63 -5.96
C TRP A 9 -20.52 -6.10 -5.92
N LEU A 10 -21.30 -5.52 -5.00
CA LEU A 10 -21.34 -4.08 -4.78
C LEU A 10 -19.96 -3.55 -4.35
N ALA A 11 -19.29 -4.26 -3.43
CA ALA A 11 -17.94 -3.88 -3.02
C ALA A 11 -16.92 -3.97 -4.16
N LEU A 12 -17.03 -4.99 -5.03
CA LEU A 12 -16.19 -5.08 -6.23
C LEU A 12 -16.46 -3.91 -7.19
N ALA A 13 -17.72 -3.59 -7.48
CA ALA A 13 -18.08 -2.45 -8.32
C ALA A 13 -17.55 -1.13 -7.74
N GLY A 14 -17.68 -0.94 -6.43
CA GLY A 14 -17.10 0.20 -5.71
C GLY A 14 -15.57 0.27 -5.84
N SER A 15 -14.87 -0.87 -5.73
CA SER A 15 -13.41 -0.90 -5.92
C SER A 15 -12.97 -0.57 -7.35
N VAL A 16 -13.78 -0.92 -8.36
CA VAL A 16 -13.51 -0.52 -9.75
C VAL A 16 -13.65 0.99 -9.91
N LEU A 17 -14.69 1.60 -9.33
CA LEU A 17 -14.85 3.06 -9.31
C LEU A 17 -13.68 3.76 -8.60
N GLN A 18 -13.19 3.21 -7.49
CA GLN A 18 -12.00 3.72 -6.79
C GLN A 18 -10.75 3.67 -7.67
N LEU A 19 -10.52 2.57 -8.40
CA LEU A 19 -9.38 2.44 -9.30
C LEU A 19 -9.50 3.40 -10.50
N ILE A 20 -10.70 3.58 -11.04
CA ILE A 20 -10.94 4.57 -12.11
C ILE A 20 -10.67 5.98 -11.58
N ALA A 21 -11.09 6.31 -10.37
CA ALA A 21 -10.82 7.61 -9.75
C ALA A 21 -9.32 7.87 -9.50
N LEU A 22 -8.54 6.82 -9.24
CA LEU A 22 -7.08 6.92 -9.05
C LEU A 22 -6.29 7.03 -10.36
N VAL A 23 -6.82 6.49 -11.46
CA VAL A 23 -6.15 6.46 -12.78
C VAL A 23 -6.63 7.59 -13.68
N GLY A 24 -7.89 8.03 -13.53
CA GLY A 24 -8.48 9.09 -14.32
C GLY A 24 -7.81 10.43 -14.01
N PRO A 25 -7.34 11.18 -15.01
CA PRO A 25 -6.95 12.57 -14.79
C PRO A 25 -8.24 13.34 -14.53
N ASP A 26 -8.48 13.65 -13.26
CA ASP A 26 -9.29 14.82 -13.01
C ASP A 26 -8.58 16.01 -13.64
N PHE A 27 -9.34 16.98 -14.11
CA PHE A 27 -8.77 18.18 -14.68
C PHE A 27 -9.62 19.36 -14.22
N TYR A 28 -8.96 20.49 -14.00
CA TYR A 28 -9.63 21.75 -13.77
C TYR A 28 -9.23 22.74 -14.87
N ILE A 29 -10.08 23.73 -15.12
CA ILE A 29 -9.80 24.79 -16.09
C ILE A 29 -9.33 26.00 -15.31
N ALA A 30 -8.07 26.37 -15.48
CA ALA A 30 -7.46 27.56 -14.89
C ALA A 30 -7.07 28.53 -15.99
N GLN A 31 -7.55 29.78 -15.90
CA GLN A 31 -7.24 30.83 -16.89
C GLN A 31 -7.49 30.42 -18.35
N GLY A 32 -8.49 29.55 -18.59
CA GLY A 32 -8.82 29.02 -19.92
C GLY A 32 -8.01 27.81 -20.38
N GLU A 33 -7.04 27.33 -19.59
CA GLU A 33 -6.25 26.14 -19.88
C GLU A 33 -6.67 24.95 -19.01
N ARG A 34 -6.71 23.75 -19.61
CA ARG A 34 -6.92 22.49 -18.89
C ARG A 34 -5.64 22.12 -18.12
N LYS A 35 -5.75 21.95 -16.81
CA LYS A 35 -4.68 21.50 -15.92
C LYS A 35 -5.07 20.17 -15.28
N ASP A 36 -4.13 19.24 -15.19
CA ASP A 36 -4.36 17.94 -14.57
C ASP A 36 -4.49 18.07 -13.05
N ALA A 37 -5.46 17.36 -12.49
CA ALA A 37 -5.87 17.30 -11.10
C ALA A 37 -5.70 15.89 -10.50
N TRP A 38 -4.49 15.53 -10.09
CA TRP A 38 -4.22 14.41 -9.21
C TRP A 38 -4.80 14.57 -7.79
N PHE A 39 -5.76 13.74 -7.45
CA PHE A 39 -6.44 13.71 -6.15
C PHE A 39 -5.57 13.96 -4.90
N GLY A 40 -5.74 15.15 -4.34
CA GLY A 40 -6.27 15.37 -2.99
C GLY A 40 -5.58 14.65 -1.83
N ILE A 41 -4.32 14.97 -1.58
CA ILE A 41 -3.45 14.46 -0.52
C ILE A 41 -3.17 12.95 -0.63
N PRO A 42 -1.90 12.56 -0.72
CA PRO A 42 -1.54 11.18 -0.94
C PRO A 42 -2.02 10.20 0.17
N HIS A 43 -2.33 10.65 1.39
CA HIS A 43 -3.02 9.84 2.42
C HIS A 43 -4.45 9.42 2.06
N ALA A 44 -5.23 10.27 1.38
CA ALA A 44 -6.58 9.89 0.94
C ALA A 44 -6.49 8.87 -0.19
N SER A 45 -5.61 9.10 -1.15
CA SER A 45 -5.34 8.21 -2.27
C SER A 45 -4.79 6.84 -1.83
N ASP A 46 -4.01 6.77 -0.75
CA ASP A 46 -3.56 5.51 -0.16
C ASP A 46 -4.70 4.73 0.49
N LEU A 47 -5.59 5.41 1.22
CA LEU A 47 -6.75 4.76 1.83
C LEU A 47 -7.77 4.31 0.76
N ILE A 48 -7.93 5.08 -0.32
CA ILE A 48 -8.73 4.67 -1.48
C ILE A 48 -8.13 3.40 -2.12
N LEU A 49 -6.81 3.40 -2.40
CA LEU A 49 -6.13 2.25 -2.99
C LEU A 49 -6.19 1.03 -2.06
N LEU A 50 -5.95 1.21 -0.76
CA LEU A 50 -6.03 0.16 0.24
C LEU A 50 -7.46 -0.42 0.31
N SER A 51 -8.48 0.44 0.29
CA SER A 51 -9.88 0.02 0.22
C SER A 51 -10.16 -0.81 -1.03
N ALA A 52 -9.68 -0.38 -2.19
CA ALA A 52 -9.91 -1.07 -3.45
C ALA A 52 -9.23 -2.45 -3.44
N LEU A 53 -7.96 -2.50 -3.07
CA LEU A 53 -7.18 -3.74 -3.00
C LEU A 53 -7.78 -4.71 -1.96
N ALA A 54 -8.15 -4.23 -0.78
CA ALA A 54 -8.77 -5.05 0.24
C ALA A 54 -10.07 -5.69 -0.28
N ALA A 55 -10.94 -4.91 -0.94
CA ALA A 55 -12.17 -5.40 -1.53
C ALA A 55 -11.93 -6.44 -2.65
N ILE A 56 -11.02 -6.16 -3.58
CA ILE A 56 -10.70 -7.05 -4.71
C ILE A 56 -10.08 -8.36 -4.23
N ILE A 57 -9.08 -8.29 -3.34
CA ILE A 57 -8.41 -9.48 -2.81
C ILE A 57 -9.43 -10.34 -2.05
N MET A 58 -10.21 -9.72 -1.16
CA MET A 58 -11.23 -10.43 -0.38
C MET A 58 -12.33 -11.02 -1.25
N PHE A 59 -12.74 -10.33 -2.32
CA PHE A 59 -13.65 -10.87 -3.32
C PHE A 59 -13.05 -12.11 -4.00
N ALA A 60 -11.82 -12.00 -4.51
CA ALA A 60 -11.14 -13.07 -5.23
C ALA A 60 -10.94 -14.32 -4.34
N VAL A 61 -10.44 -14.17 -3.12
CA VAL A 61 -10.23 -15.32 -2.22
C VAL A 61 -11.55 -15.95 -1.76
N THR A 62 -12.63 -15.16 -1.68
CA THR A 62 -13.98 -15.67 -1.36
C THR A 62 -14.60 -16.39 -2.55
N ALA A 63 -14.42 -15.87 -3.77
CA ALA A 63 -14.85 -16.51 -5.02
C ALA A 63 -14.16 -17.87 -5.21
N LEU A 64 -12.86 -17.93 -4.95
CA LEU A 64 -12.07 -19.18 -4.94
C LEU A 64 -12.44 -20.10 -3.75
N GLY A 65 -13.13 -19.55 -2.73
CA GLY A 65 -13.48 -20.17 -1.45
C GLY A 65 -12.30 -20.78 -0.71
N ARG A 66 -11.18 -20.08 -0.79
CA ARG A 66 -9.94 -20.34 -0.05
C ARG A 66 -9.63 -19.20 0.92
N ASN A 67 -10.69 -18.58 1.46
CA ASN A 67 -10.54 -17.41 2.29
C ASN A 67 -10.01 -17.80 3.69
N PRO A 68 -8.87 -17.25 4.15
CA PRO A 68 -8.32 -17.53 5.47
C PRO A 68 -9.16 -16.95 6.63
N VAL A 69 -10.13 -16.08 6.32
CA VAL A 69 -11.00 -15.44 7.30
C VAL A 69 -12.44 -15.91 7.11
N ARG A 70 -13.22 -15.95 8.20
CA ARG A 70 -14.66 -16.28 8.14
C ARG A 70 -15.40 -15.25 7.29
N GLY A 71 -16.44 -15.67 6.57
CA GLY A 71 -17.17 -14.78 5.65
C GLY A 71 -17.70 -13.50 6.32
N ARG A 72 -18.20 -13.59 7.55
CA ARG A 72 -18.61 -12.40 8.33
C ARG A 72 -17.45 -11.41 8.52
N SER A 73 -16.27 -11.91 8.87
CA SER A 73 -15.07 -11.09 9.07
C SER A 73 -14.57 -10.47 7.77
N VAL A 74 -14.71 -11.17 6.64
CA VAL A 74 -14.41 -10.62 5.31
C VAL A 74 -15.22 -9.36 5.07
N GLY A 75 -16.54 -9.44 5.28
CA GLY A 75 -17.42 -8.29 5.11
C GLY A 75 -17.11 -7.15 6.09
N LEU A 76 -16.75 -7.46 7.34
CA LEU A 76 -16.36 -6.44 8.32
C LEU A 76 -15.05 -5.74 7.94
N ILE A 77 -14.03 -6.48 7.49
CA ILE A 77 -12.76 -5.90 7.05
C ILE A 77 -12.99 -4.95 5.87
N VAL A 78 -13.68 -5.43 4.83
CA VAL A 78 -14.01 -4.63 3.65
C VAL A 78 -14.84 -3.39 4.05
N GLY A 79 -15.85 -3.57 4.91
CA GLY A 79 -16.72 -2.50 5.36
C GLY A 79 -15.99 -1.42 6.19
N VAL A 80 -15.13 -1.83 7.13
CA VAL A 80 -14.38 -0.90 7.98
C VAL A 80 -13.32 -0.13 7.18
N VAL A 81 -12.56 -0.81 6.32
CA VAL A 81 -11.55 -0.13 5.48
C VAL A 81 -12.24 0.83 4.51
N GLY A 82 -13.35 0.41 3.89
CA GLY A 82 -14.17 1.28 3.06
C GLY A 82 -14.69 2.49 3.83
N LEU A 83 -15.14 2.31 5.08
CA LEU A 83 -15.68 3.39 5.91
C LEU A 83 -14.61 4.43 6.22
N LEU A 84 -13.41 3.98 6.60
CA LEU A 84 -12.27 4.86 6.85
C LEU A 84 -11.89 5.65 5.60
N ALA A 85 -11.85 5.00 4.43
CA ALA A 85 -11.61 5.67 3.16
C ALA A 85 -12.73 6.67 2.83
N THR A 86 -14.00 6.32 3.05
CA THR A 86 -15.15 7.20 2.81
C THR A 86 -15.09 8.45 3.70
N LEU A 87 -14.79 8.27 4.99
CA LEU A 87 -14.65 9.37 5.94
C LEU A 87 -13.48 10.28 5.56
N GLN A 88 -12.35 9.70 5.13
CA GLN A 88 -11.19 10.48 4.69
C GLN A 88 -11.50 11.30 3.44
N VAL A 89 -12.11 10.68 2.42
CA VAL A 89 -12.48 11.38 1.18
C VAL A 89 -13.54 12.45 1.48
N GLY A 90 -14.58 12.12 2.26
CA GLY A 90 -15.61 13.06 2.66
C GLY A 90 -15.05 14.25 3.47
N TYR A 91 -14.11 14.01 4.38
CA TYR A 91 -13.41 15.08 5.09
C TYR A 91 -12.67 16.00 4.11
N ARG A 92 -11.99 15.45 3.10
CA ARG A 92 -11.27 16.24 2.08
C ARG A 92 -12.18 17.00 1.12
N MET A 93 -13.41 16.55 0.92
CA MET A 93 -14.42 17.28 0.15
C MET A 93 -14.92 18.52 0.90
N ILE A 94 -14.91 18.50 2.24
CA ILE A 94 -15.45 19.57 3.09
C ILE A 94 -14.34 20.51 3.59
N VAL A 95 -13.18 19.95 3.92
CA VAL A 95 -12.02 20.69 4.42
C VAL A 95 -10.95 20.70 3.34
N PRO A 96 -10.84 21.79 2.54
CA PRO A 96 -9.73 21.93 1.61
C PRO A 96 -8.41 21.80 2.38
N PRO A 97 -7.36 21.19 1.80
CA PRO A 97 -6.04 21.17 2.41
C PRO A 97 -5.65 22.60 2.79
N PHE A 98 -5.36 22.77 4.07
CA PHE A 98 -4.90 23.97 4.77
C PHE A 98 -4.33 25.11 3.91
N GLU A 99 -4.62 26.35 4.35
CA GLU A 99 -3.85 27.57 4.08
C GLU A 99 -2.41 27.47 4.63
N GLY A 100 -1.66 26.46 4.18
CA GLY A 100 -0.25 26.29 4.53
C GLY A 100 0.59 27.13 3.59
N ASP A 101 1.32 28.10 4.13
CA ASP A 101 2.28 28.90 3.39
C ASP A 101 3.37 27.97 2.82
N VAL A 102 3.48 27.93 1.50
CA VAL A 102 4.53 27.18 0.81
C VAL A 102 5.79 28.05 0.87
N PRO A 103 6.92 27.59 1.44
CA PRO A 103 8.14 28.37 1.42
C PRO A 103 8.48 28.74 -0.03
N ALA A 104 8.78 30.01 -0.28
CA ALA A 104 9.04 30.54 -1.63
C ALA A 104 10.15 29.78 -2.41
N ASN A 105 10.96 28.99 -1.69
CA ASN A 105 12.12 28.26 -2.19
C ASN A 105 11.79 26.80 -2.55
N ALA A 106 10.58 26.32 -2.23
CA ALA A 106 10.14 24.96 -2.53
C ALA A 106 9.65 24.86 -3.98
N GLY A 107 10.59 24.83 -4.93
CA GLY A 107 10.30 24.46 -6.32
C GLY A 107 9.88 22.98 -6.39
N ILE A 108 8.57 22.71 -6.22
CA ILE A 108 7.99 21.38 -6.40
C ILE A 108 7.97 21.08 -7.91
N LEU A 109 8.87 20.20 -8.36
CA LEU A 109 8.91 19.73 -9.74
C LEU A 109 7.98 18.54 -9.94
N GLY A 110 6.98 18.71 -10.80
CA GLY A 110 6.07 17.68 -11.29
C GLY A 110 4.74 18.29 -11.74
N SER A 111 4.13 17.76 -12.80
CA SER A 111 2.78 18.16 -13.26
C SER A 111 1.64 17.82 -12.28
N GLY A 112 1.96 17.43 -11.05
CA GLY A 112 1.05 17.00 -9.99
C GLY A 112 0.94 17.98 -8.82
N CYS A 113 1.18 19.28 -9.04
CA CYS A 113 0.87 20.31 -8.06
C CYS A 113 -0.63 20.60 -8.06
N LEU A 114 -1.35 20.07 -7.07
CA LEU A 114 -2.76 20.42 -6.89
C LEU A 114 -3.13 21.17 -5.64
N TYR A 115 -2.22 21.26 -4.68
CA TYR A 115 -2.55 21.87 -3.40
C TYR A 115 -1.42 22.74 -2.84
N TYR A 116 -0.35 22.93 -3.61
CA TYR A 116 0.69 23.93 -3.34
C TYR A 116 0.60 25.08 -4.35
N CYS A 117 -0.60 25.33 -4.87
CA CYS A 117 -0.90 26.52 -5.63
C CYS A 117 -1.33 27.62 -4.65
N SER A 118 -1.02 28.87 -4.99
CA SER A 118 -1.48 30.07 -4.30
C SER A 118 -2.97 29.96 -3.89
N PRO A 119 -3.41 30.51 -2.73
CA PRO A 119 -4.81 30.52 -2.29
C PRO A 119 -5.82 30.99 -3.35
N SER A 120 -5.36 31.74 -4.37
CA SER A 120 -6.17 32.21 -5.50
C SER A 120 -6.53 31.12 -6.54
N GLU A 121 -6.02 29.90 -6.43
CA GLU A 121 -6.08 28.85 -7.46
C GLU A 121 -6.77 27.55 -7.00
N ALA A 122 -7.26 27.49 -5.76
CA ALA A 122 -7.99 26.34 -5.24
C ALA A 122 -9.37 26.21 -5.89
N ALA A 123 -9.56 25.21 -6.75
CA ALA A 123 -10.88 24.86 -7.28
C ALA A 123 -11.73 24.16 -6.20
N SER A 124 -13.02 24.52 -6.11
CA SER A 124 -13.98 23.85 -5.22
C SER A 124 -14.09 22.36 -5.57
N ALA A 125 -14.10 21.49 -4.55
CA ALA A 125 -14.20 20.03 -4.70
C ALA A 125 -15.39 19.56 -5.57
N ASP A 126 -16.44 20.37 -5.67
CA ASP A 126 -17.62 20.13 -6.51
C ASP A 126 -17.30 19.98 -8.02
N LEU A 127 -16.14 20.47 -8.47
CA LEU A 127 -15.71 20.45 -9.88
C LEU A 127 -14.87 19.22 -10.25
N LEU A 128 -14.48 18.39 -9.28
CA LEU A 128 -13.55 17.29 -9.48
C LEU A 128 -14.30 15.94 -9.54
N ILE A 129 -14.61 15.46 -10.74
CA ILE A 129 -15.47 14.28 -10.95
C ILE A 129 -14.91 13.01 -10.29
N GLY A 130 -13.59 12.88 -10.23
CA GLY A 130 -12.92 11.76 -9.59
C GLY A 130 -13.05 11.77 -8.06
N ILE A 131 -13.36 12.90 -7.41
CA ILE A 131 -13.53 12.95 -5.95
C ILE A 131 -14.84 12.28 -5.59
N TRP A 132 -15.84 12.54 -6.42
CA TRP A 132 -17.15 11.93 -6.35
C TRP A 132 -17.07 10.46 -6.71
N LEU A 133 -16.34 10.09 -7.78
CA LEU A 133 -16.12 8.67 -8.11
C LEU A 133 -15.40 7.92 -6.99
N ALA A 134 -14.38 8.52 -6.38
CA ALA A 134 -13.69 7.96 -5.22
C ALA A 134 -14.63 7.84 -4.03
N PHE A 135 -15.39 8.88 -3.71
CA PHE A 135 -16.33 8.91 -2.60
C PHE A 135 -17.43 7.83 -2.75
N PHE A 136 -18.12 7.80 -3.89
CA PHE A 136 -19.15 6.80 -4.17
C PHE A 136 -18.57 5.39 -4.24
N GLY A 137 -17.35 5.24 -4.77
CA GLY A 137 -16.60 3.99 -4.75
C GLY A 137 -16.34 3.49 -3.32
N CYS A 138 -15.81 4.35 -2.45
CA CYS A 138 -15.61 4.07 -1.02
C CYS A 138 -16.91 3.74 -0.30
N LEU A 139 -17.98 4.48 -0.57
CA LEU A 139 -19.28 4.23 0.03
C LEU A 139 -19.86 2.88 -0.42
N ALA A 140 -19.74 2.53 -1.71
CA ALA A 140 -20.16 1.24 -2.24
C ALA A 140 -19.36 0.07 -1.64
N VAL A 141 -18.04 0.22 -1.48
CA VAL A 141 -17.20 -0.76 -0.75
C VAL A 141 -17.66 -0.92 0.69
N THR A 142 -17.92 0.20 1.39
CA THR A 142 -18.39 0.22 2.79
C THR A 142 -19.70 -0.54 2.95
N LEU A 143 -20.73 -0.14 2.18
CA LEU A 143 -22.05 -0.73 2.22
C LEU A 143 -22.01 -2.19 1.77
N GLY A 144 -21.29 -2.49 0.69
CA GLY A 144 -21.11 -3.84 0.19
C GLY A 144 -20.49 -4.79 1.21
N GLY A 145 -19.43 -4.33 1.91
CA GLY A 145 -18.78 -5.07 2.99
C GLY A 145 -19.75 -5.37 4.14
N PHE A 146 -20.45 -4.37 4.67
CA PHE A 146 -21.40 -4.57 5.77
C PHE A 146 -22.62 -5.43 5.36
N LEU A 147 -23.12 -5.27 4.14
CA LEU A 147 -24.18 -6.12 3.59
C LEU A 147 -23.73 -7.57 3.46
N HIS A 148 -22.50 -7.80 2.98
CA HIS A 148 -21.93 -9.16 2.98
C HIS A 148 -21.84 -9.72 4.40
N ALA A 149 -21.30 -8.97 5.35
CA ALA A 149 -21.13 -9.42 6.74
C ALA A 149 -22.44 -9.83 7.43
N ARG A 150 -23.55 -9.16 7.08
CA ARG A 150 -24.89 -9.45 7.62
C ARG A 150 -25.63 -10.58 6.88
N SER A 151 -25.14 -10.99 5.71
CA SER A 151 -25.78 -12.06 4.93
C SER A 151 -25.72 -13.42 5.65
N ARG A 152 -26.72 -14.27 5.40
CA ARG A 152 -26.74 -15.66 5.89
C ARG A 152 -25.53 -16.45 5.38
N ILE A 153 -25.21 -16.30 4.09
CA ILE A 153 -24.08 -16.96 3.43
C ILE A 153 -22.76 -16.63 4.14
N ALA A 154 -22.48 -15.37 4.44
CA ALA A 154 -21.24 -14.97 5.11
C ALA A 154 -21.13 -15.49 6.55
N ARG A 155 -22.25 -15.55 7.28
CA ARG A 155 -22.29 -16.08 8.66
C ARG A 155 -22.07 -17.58 8.73
N GLU A 156 -22.55 -18.32 7.73
CA GLU A 156 -22.39 -19.78 7.64
C GLU A 156 -21.05 -20.18 7.00
N THR A 157 -20.36 -19.26 6.32
CA THR A 157 -19.07 -19.55 5.67
C THR A 157 -17.92 -19.58 6.68
N ALA A 158 -17.45 -20.78 6.99
CA ALA A 158 -16.25 -21.01 7.78
C ALA A 158 -14.98 -20.57 7.03
N ALA A 159 -13.97 -20.14 7.80
CA ALA A 159 -12.64 -19.86 7.26
C ALA A 159 -12.04 -21.14 6.65
N ARG A 160 -11.49 -21.02 5.45
CA ARG A 160 -10.80 -22.08 4.71
C ARG A 160 -9.47 -21.54 4.20
N PRO A 161 -8.48 -21.34 5.10
CA PRO A 161 -7.17 -20.85 4.69
C PRO A 161 -6.57 -21.80 3.66
N TRP A 162 -6.05 -21.23 2.57
CA TRP A 162 -5.23 -21.99 1.66
C TRP A 162 -3.90 -22.31 2.35
N VAL A 163 -3.54 -23.58 2.39
CA VAL A 163 -2.22 -24.05 2.83
C VAL A 163 -1.64 -24.85 1.69
N ALA A 164 -0.38 -24.58 1.32
CA ALA A 164 0.26 -25.36 0.27
C ALA A 164 0.50 -26.81 0.75
N PRO A 165 0.36 -27.83 -0.12
CA PRO A 165 0.49 -29.24 0.26
C PRO A 165 1.85 -29.60 0.85
N THR A 166 2.89 -28.87 0.45
CA THR A 166 4.25 -29.02 0.95
C THR A 166 4.66 -27.76 1.72
N GLN A 167 5.09 -27.96 2.96
CA GLN A 167 5.61 -26.92 3.84
C GLN A 167 6.97 -27.38 4.35
N SER A 168 7.99 -26.52 4.27
CA SER A 168 9.32 -26.82 4.81
C SER A 168 9.58 -26.17 6.17
N GLY A 169 8.59 -25.47 6.73
CA GLY A 169 8.72 -24.69 7.95
C GLY A 169 9.51 -23.39 7.76
N ALA A 170 9.63 -22.61 8.83
CA ALA A 170 10.46 -21.40 8.84
C ALA A 170 11.94 -21.78 8.97
N ASN A 171 12.79 -21.14 8.18
CA ASN A 171 14.24 -21.18 8.33
C ASN A 171 14.77 -19.77 8.71
N PRO A 172 16.05 -19.63 9.09
CA PRO A 172 16.59 -18.33 9.50
C PRO A 172 16.47 -17.24 8.42
N TRP A 173 16.55 -17.61 7.14
CA TRP A 173 16.44 -16.68 6.02
C TRP A 173 15.05 -16.04 5.91
N ILE A 174 13.98 -16.81 6.04
CA ILE A 174 12.64 -16.21 6.05
C ILE A 174 12.43 -15.32 7.29
N GLY A 175 13.05 -15.66 8.43
CA GLY A 175 13.09 -14.78 9.61
C GLY A 175 13.83 -13.46 9.35
N LEU A 176 14.95 -13.52 8.61
CA LEU A 176 15.72 -12.35 8.21
C LEU A 176 14.93 -11.43 7.27
N ALA A 177 14.07 -11.98 6.42
CA ALA A 177 13.14 -11.18 5.61
C ALA A 177 12.17 -10.36 6.48
N ALA A 178 11.67 -10.91 7.59
CA ALA A 178 10.84 -10.16 8.52
C ALA A 178 11.63 -9.04 9.23
N LEU A 179 12.88 -9.29 9.62
CA LEU A 179 13.75 -8.26 10.18
C LEU A 179 14.03 -7.13 9.17
N GLY A 180 14.29 -7.48 7.91
CA GLY A 180 14.42 -6.50 6.82
C GLY A 180 13.13 -5.68 6.64
N ALA A 181 11.97 -6.32 6.66
CA ALA A 181 10.67 -5.63 6.57
C ALA A 181 10.41 -4.67 7.73
N LEU A 182 10.79 -5.03 8.96
CA LEU A 182 10.69 -4.17 10.13
C LEU A 182 11.70 -3.01 10.08
N GLY A 183 12.96 -3.27 9.71
CA GLY A 183 13.96 -2.23 9.51
C GLY A 183 13.54 -1.23 8.44
N GLN A 184 13.01 -1.72 7.32
CA GLN A 184 12.48 -0.88 6.26
C GLN A 184 11.30 -0.02 6.74
N PHE A 185 10.41 -0.56 7.57
CA PHE A 185 9.33 0.23 8.15
C PHE A 185 9.87 1.33 9.07
N ILE A 186 10.77 1.01 10.00
CA ILE A 186 11.34 1.98 10.95
C ILE A 186 12.11 3.09 10.20
N PHE A 187 13.05 2.71 9.33
CA PHE A 187 13.90 3.67 8.63
C PHE A 187 13.18 4.35 7.47
N GLY A 188 12.35 3.62 6.74
CA GLY A 188 11.57 4.15 5.63
C GLY A 188 10.51 5.13 6.10
N TYR A 189 9.75 4.80 7.16
CA TYR A 189 8.80 5.73 7.74
C TYR A 189 9.50 7.02 8.20
N THR A 190 10.67 6.90 8.84
CA THR A 190 11.47 8.06 9.24
C THR A 190 11.95 8.87 8.02
N PHE A 191 12.48 8.22 6.98
CA PHE A 191 12.98 8.88 5.76
C PHE A 191 11.89 9.57 4.94
N PHE A 192 10.72 8.94 4.78
CA PHE A 192 9.61 9.55 4.04
C PHE A 192 8.91 10.65 4.83
N THR A 193 9.09 10.70 6.15
CA THR A 193 8.43 11.70 7.01
C THR A 193 9.32 12.94 7.22
N PHE A 194 10.65 12.80 7.12
CA PHE A 194 11.59 13.86 7.46
C PHE A 194 12.67 14.03 6.37
N PHE A 195 12.71 15.19 5.73
CA PHE A 195 13.83 15.61 4.89
C PHE A 195 14.64 16.72 5.59
N THR A 196 15.93 16.75 5.31
CA THR A 196 16.84 17.82 5.72
C THR A 196 17.04 18.77 4.55
N THR A 197 16.65 20.03 4.73
CA THR A 197 16.94 21.13 3.80
C THR A 197 18.03 21.99 4.40
N MET A 198 19.12 22.24 3.67
CA MET A 198 20.07 23.27 4.07
C MET A 198 19.43 24.63 3.83
N GLY A 199 19.39 25.47 4.87
CA GLY A 199 19.09 26.88 4.72
C GLY A 199 20.25 27.62 4.06
N ASP A 200 19.99 28.82 3.55
CA ASP A 200 20.98 29.68 2.90
C ASP A 200 22.16 30.04 3.85
N ASP A 201 21.93 29.94 5.16
CA ASP A 201 22.93 30.17 6.23
C ASP A 201 23.74 28.92 6.60
N GLY A 202 23.53 27.79 5.92
CA GLY A 202 24.17 26.49 6.23
C GLY A 202 23.55 25.73 7.40
N GLU A 203 22.50 26.26 8.03
CA GLU A 203 21.74 25.53 9.05
C GLU A 203 20.90 24.40 8.43
N VAL A 204 20.95 23.22 9.05
CA VAL A 204 20.15 22.06 8.63
C VAL A 204 18.76 22.17 9.23
N ASN A 205 17.81 22.61 8.43
CA ASN A 205 16.40 22.67 8.82
C ASN A 205 15.72 21.34 8.51
N TRP A 206 15.04 20.79 9.52
CA TRP A 206 14.16 19.63 9.36
C TRP A 206 12.83 20.13 8.79
N SER A 207 12.67 20.09 7.47
CA SER A 207 11.36 20.33 6.85
C SER A 207 10.52 19.06 7.01
N GLY A 208 9.92 18.95 8.19
CA GLY A 208 9.00 17.89 8.54
C GLY A 208 7.64 18.11 7.90
N TRP A 209 7.54 17.98 6.57
CA TRP A 209 6.33 17.51 5.90
C TRP A 209 6.52 17.52 4.39
N LEU A 210 6.80 16.34 3.84
CA LEU A 210 6.40 15.96 2.50
C LEU A 210 6.78 14.49 2.30
N PRO A 211 6.00 13.52 2.82
CA PRO A 211 6.09 12.23 2.20
C PRO A 211 5.44 12.38 0.84
N THR A 212 5.83 11.50 -0.06
CA THR A 212 4.88 10.98 -1.03
C THR A 212 4.18 9.82 -0.32
N PRO A 213 3.03 10.00 0.38
CA PRO A 213 2.34 8.98 1.16
C PRO A 213 2.18 7.64 0.44
N HIS A 214 2.01 7.66 -0.88
CA HIS A 214 2.07 6.46 -1.73
C HIS A 214 3.25 5.54 -1.42
N THR A 215 4.41 6.13 -1.14
CA THR A 215 5.63 5.39 -0.81
C THR A 215 5.59 4.85 0.61
N SER A 216 5.12 5.61 1.61
CA SER A 216 5.05 5.14 3.00
C SER A 216 3.96 4.08 3.19
N SER A 217 2.83 4.21 2.50
CA SER A 217 1.73 3.25 2.51
C SER A 217 2.07 1.98 1.74
N LEU A 218 2.77 2.09 0.60
CA LEU A 218 3.33 0.93 -0.10
C LEU A 218 4.33 0.19 0.80
N ILE A 219 5.23 0.90 1.48
CA ILE A 219 6.21 0.31 2.40
C ILE A 219 5.51 -0.40 3.56
N LEU A 220 4.52 0.25 4.19
CA LEU A 220 3.73 -0.38 5.25
C LEU A 220 3.02 -1.64 4.74
N ALA A 221 2.39 -1.58 3.57
CA ALA A 221 1.70 -2.73 2.97
C ALA A 221 2.68 -3.89 2.70
N ILE A 222 3.86 -3.60 2.14
CA ILE A 222 4.92 -4.58 1.91
C ILE A 222 5.40 -5.16 3.24
N THR A 223 5.64 -4.34 4.25
CA THR A 223 6.08 -4.80 5.57
C THR A 223 5.06 -5.76 6.19
N LEU A 224 3.77 -5.37 6.20
CA LEU A 224 2.70 -6.21 6.72
C LEU A 224 2.56 -7.51 5.93
N ALA A 225 2.71 -7.46 4.59
CA ALA A 225 2.67 -8.64 3.74
C ALA A 225 3.82 -9.60 4.03
N VAL A 226 5.05 -9.11 4.07
CA VAL A 226 6.24 -9.93 4.35
C VAL A 226 6.13 -10.54 5.75
N VAL A 227 5.92 -9.74 6.79
CA VAL A 227 5.79 -10.24 8.18
C VAL A 227 4.64 -11.25 8.31
N GLY A 228 3.50 -10.99 7.66
CA GLY A 228 2.37 -11.91 7.62
C GLY A 228 2.69 -13.24 6.94
N LEU A 229 3.44 -13.22 5.82
CA LEU A 229 3.91 -14.42 5.14
C LEU A 229 4.90 -15.21 6.03
N VAL A 230 5.86 -14.54 6.67
CA VAL A 230 6.82 -15.19 7.59
C VAL A 230 6.08 -15.85 8.75
N TRP A 231 5.10 -15.16 9.33
CA TRP A 231 4.28 -15.70 10.40
C TRP A 231 3.47 -16.93 9.96
N ALA A 232 2.93 -16.91 8.74
CA ALA A 232 2.21 -18.04 8.17
C ALA A 232 3.14 -19.25 7.98
N VAL A 233 4.37 -19.03 7.51
CA VAL A 233 5.41 -20.06 7.38
C VAL A 233 5.82 -20.62 8.73
N ALA A 234 6.04 -19.76 9.74
CA ALA A 234 6.41 -20.17 11.10
C ALA A 234 5.35 -21.07 11.75
N ARG A 235 4.09 -20.94 11.36
CA ARG A 235 2.98 -21.78 11.82
C ARG A 235 2.72 -23.01 10.95
N GLY A 236 3.52 -23.25 9.91
CA GLY A 236 3.30 -24.35 8.96
C GLY A 236 2.00 -24.20 8.16
N ARG A 237 1.52 -22.97 7.97
CA ARG A 237 0.23 -22.64 7.32
C ARG A 237 0.43 -21.70 6.13
N ALA A 238 1.59 -21.74 5.49
CA ALA A 238 1.85 -20.82 4.39
C ALA A 238 0.97 -21.15 3.17
N PRO A 239 0.43 -20.14 2.48
CA PRO A 239 -0.43 -20.35 1.32
C PRO A 239 0.34 -20.85 0.10
N LEU A 240 1.64 -20.60 0.04
CA LEU A 240 2.51 -20.92 -1.10
C LEU A 240 3.51 -22.01 -0.73
N ASN A 241 3.95 -22.77 -1.73
CA ASN A 241 5.10 -23.67 -1.55
C ASN A 241 6.36 -22.83 -1.25
N PRO A 242 7.41 -23.41 -0.64
CA PRO A 242 8.55 -22.64 -0.17
C PRO A 242 9.25 -21.83 -1.27
N MET A 243 9.35 -22.39 -2.48
CA MET A 243 9.97 -21.71 -3.62
C MET A 243 9.16 -20.49 -4.07
N ALA A 244 7.85 -20.63 -4.28
CA ALA A 244 6.98 -19.54 -4.69
C ALA A 244 6.85 -18.48 -3.60
N LEU A 245 6.89 -18.89 -2.33
CA LEU A 245 6.88 -17.97 -1.20
C LEU A 245 8.15 -17.11 -1.15
N GLY A 246 9.33 -17.73 -1.28
CA GLY A 246 10.60 -17.00 -1.33
C GLY A 246 10.67 -16.06 -2.53
N GLY A 247 10.20 -16.51 -3.69
CA GLY A 247 10.08 -15.68 -4.89
C GLY A 247 9.17 -14.47 -4.67
N LEU A 248 8.00 -14.67 -4.06
CA LEU A 248 7.08 -13.57 -3.74
C LEU A 248 7.71 -12.56 -2.76
N VAL A 249 8.33 -13.04 -1.68
CA VAL A 249 9.03 -12.17 -0.72
C VAL A 249 10.14 -11.37 -1.40
N ALA A 250 10.89 -11.99 -2.31
CA ALA A 250 11.93 -11.30 -3.08
C ALA A 250 11.35 -10.23 -4.01
N VAL A 251 10.24 -10.51 -4.70
CA VAL A 251 9.55 -9.52 -5.55
C VAL A 251 9.03 -8.35 -4.72
N LEU A 252 8.43 -8.60 -3.55
CA LEU A 252 7.98 -7.55 -2.64
C LEU A 252 9.16 -6.68 -2.16
N GLY A 253 10.28 -7.30 -1.80
CA GLY A 253 11.51 -6.59 -1.46
C GLY A 253 12.04 -5.74 -2.62
N LEU A 254 11.97 -6.24 -3.86
CA LEU A 254 12.46 -5.54 -5.05
C LEU A 254 11.59 -4.32 -5.36
N ILE A 255 10.26 -4.45 -5.32
CA ILE A 255 9.33 -3.32 -5.48
C ILE A 255 9.67 -2.21 -4.48
N SER A 256 9.90 -2.59 -3.22
CA SER A 256 10.31 -1.66 -2.18
C SER A 256 11.66 -1.00 -2.47
N ALA A 257 12.69 -1.80 -2.77
CA ALA A 257 14.03 -1.32 -3.06
C ALA A 257 14.06 -0.37 -4.27
N SER A 258 13.37 -0.72 -5.36
CA SER A 258 13.24 0.14 -6.54
C SER A 258 12.57 1.47 -6.22
N ARG A 259 11.53 1.45 -5.38
CA ARG A 259 10.83 2.68 -4.99
C ARG A 259 11.68 3.59 -4.11
N ILE A 260 12.38 3.02 -3.13
CA ILE A 260 13.29 3.77 -2.24
C ILE A 260 14.47 4.31 -3.06
N PHE A 261 15.07 3.49 -3.93
CA PHE A 261 16.17 3.88 -4.80
C PHE A 261 15.77 5.03 -5.74
N TYR A 262 14.61 4.93 -6.40
CA TYR A 262 14.06 6.01 -7.23
C TYR A 262 13.94 7.33 -6.45
N ARG A 263 13.51 7.27 -5.19
CA ARG A 263 13.39 8.45 -4.33
C ARG A 263 14.72 9.02 -3.84
N ILE A 264 15.76 8.21 -3.79
CA ILE A 264 17.11 8.65 -3.50
C ILE A 264 17.68 9.39 -4.72
N ILE A 265 17.48 8.88 -5.94
CA ILE A 265 18.04 9.51 -7.15
C ILE A 265 17.23 10.72 -7.66
N GLU A 266 15.92 10.73 -7.44
CA GLU A 266 15.02 11.82 -7.81
C GLU A 266 14.29 12.33 -6.54
N PRO A 267 14.98 13.15 -5.71
CA PRO A 267 14.36 13.77 -4.56
C PRO A 267 13.24 14.74 -5.02
N PRO A 268 12.16 14.90 -4.24
CA PRO A 268 10.98 15.66 -4.65
C PRO A 268 11.17 17.20 -4.69
N PHE A 269 12.37 17.71 -4.43
CA PHE A 269 12.67 19.14 -4.35
C PHE A 269 13.77 19.51 -5.36
N GLY A 270 13.53 20.56 -6.16
CA GLY A 270 14.46 21.03 -7.20
C GLY A 270 15.63 21.88 -6.69
N SER A 271 16.71 21.91 -7.50
CA SER A 271 17.89 22.81 -7.56
C SER A 271 18.68 23.17 -6.29
N GLY A 272 18.27 22.74 -5.09
CA GLY A 272 19.08 22.84 -3.87
C GLY A 272 19.91 21.59 -3.62
N ASP A 273 21.03 21.72 -2.90
CA ASP A 273 21.80 20.59 -2.37
C ASP A 273 21.00 19.90 -1.25
N VAL A 274 20.03 19.05 -1.64
CA VAL A 274 19.23 18.28 -0.69
C VAL A 274 20.04 17.06 -0.25
N GLY A 275 20.50 17.09 1.00
CA GLY A 275 21.15 15.95 1.64
C GLY A 275 20.16 14.81 1.88
N ILE A 276 20.47 13.62 1.37
CA ILE A 276 19.68 12.42 1.64
C ILE A 276 20.10 11.87 3.00
N GLY A 277 19.16 11.84 3.95
CA GLY A 277 19.44 11.33 5.29
C GLY A 277 19.86 9.86 5.32
N LEU A 278 20.69 9.48 6.29
CA LEU A 278 21.16 8.10 6.50
C LEU A 278 20.03 7.06 6.55
N ALA A 279 18.85 7.45 7.05
CA ALA A 279 17.67 6.61 7.12
C ALA A 279 17.21 6.08 5.74
N ALA A 280 17.43 6.83 4.65
CA ALA A 280 17.12 6.40 3.29
C ALA A 280 17.92 5.16 2.91
N TYR A 281 19.24 5.22 3.14
CA TYR A 281 20.18 4.15 2.81
C TYR A 281 19.96 2.94 3.71
N LEU A 282 19.66 3.13 4.99
CA LEU A 282 19.30 2.05 5.90
C LEU A 282 17.97 1.39 5.50
N SER A 283 16.99 2.17 5.03
CA SER A 283 15.74 1.64 4.48
C SER A 283 15.98 0.84 3.20
N LEU A 284 16.83 1.33 2.29
CA LEU A 284 17.22 0.63 1.06
C LEU A 284 17.95 -0.69 1.37
N LEU A 285 18.92 -0.66 2.28
CA LEU A 285 19.63 -1.87 2.73
C LEU A 285 18.66 -2.88 3.34
N SER A 286 17.70 -2.41 4.15
CA SER A 286 16.66 -3.26 4.72
C SER A 286 15.79 -3.92 3.64
N ALA A 287 15.42 -3.18 2.58
CA ALA A 287 14.69 -3.74 1.44
C ALA A 287 15.53 -4.76 0.66
N ILE A 288 16.83 -4.52 0.47
CA ILE A 288 17.77 -5.48 -0.15
C ILE A 288 17.86 -6.76 0.68
N VAL A 289 17.88 -6.66 2.01
CA VAL A 289 17.86 -7.83 2.91
C VAL A 289 16.61 -8.67 2.68
N ILE A 290 15.43 -8.07 2.47
CA ILE A 290 14.20 -8.79 2.10
C ILE A 290 14.40 -9.56 0.78
N VAL A 291 14.98 -8.93 -0.23
CA VAL A 291 15.25 -9.54 -1.55
C VAL A 291 16.15 -10.77 -1.42
N VAL A 292 17.33 -10.58 -0.83
CA VAL A 292 18.33 -11.66 -0.66
C VAL A 292 17.75 -12.80 0.17
N SER A 293 17.06 -12.48 1.27
CA SER A 293 16.43 -13.47 2.13
C SER A 293 15.37 -14.30 1.38
N GLY A 294 14.53 -13.66 0.56
CA GLY A 294 13.53 -14.33 -0.26
C GLY A 294 14.15 -15.25 -1.31
N ILE A 295 15.20 -14.78 -2.00
CA ILE A 295 15.94 -15.58 -3.01
C ILE A 295 16.59 -16.80 -2.35
N VAL A 296 17.33 -16.59 -1.25
CA VAL A 296 18.02 -17.69 -0.54
C VAL A 296 17.00 -18.68 0.02
N TYR A 297 15.86 -18.21 0.56
CA TYR A 297 14.77 -19.09 0.98
C TYR A 297 14.24 -19.93 -0.19
N ALA A 298 14.00 -19.32 -1.35
CA ALA A 298 13.50 -20.04 -2.52
C ALA A 298 14.47 -21.11 -3.04
N ILE A 299 15.79 -20.84 -2.99
CA ILE A 299 16.84 -21.74 -3.50
C ILE A 299 17.14 -22.86 -2.51
N THR A 300 17.31 -22.55 -1.23
CA THR A 300 17.70 -23.55 -0.19
C THR A 300 16.65 -24.63 0.03
N GLN A 301 15.41 -24.38 -0.37
CA GLN A 301 14.30 -25.34 -0.27
C GLN A 301 14.19 -26.26 -1.50
N ARG A 302 15.11 -26.13 -2.47
CA ARG A 302 15.17 -27.01 -3.66
C ARG A 302 15.89 -28.33 -3.43
N GLN A 303 16.62 -28.52 -2.32
CA GLN A 303 17.34 -29.78 -2.11
C GLN A 303 16.39 -30.88 -1.60
N PRO A 304 16.05 -31.91 -2.40
CA PRO A 304 15.53 -33.13 -1.83
C PRO A 304 16.60 -33.67 -0.88
N ARG A 305 16.19 -34.10 0.32
CA ARG A 305 17.04 -34.94 1.18
C ARG A 305 17.40 -36.17 0.36
N SER A 306 18.58 -36.19 -0.27
CA SER A 306 19.19 -37.44 -0.70
C SER A 306 19.47 -38.20 0.59
N VAL A 307 18.62 -39.17 0.89
CA VAL A 307 18.94 -40.19 1.88
C VAL A 307 20.14 -40.92 1.31
N SER A 308 21.34 -40.54 1.73
CA SER A 308 22.50 -41.41 1.67
C SER A 308 22.18 -42.57 2.62
N ALA A 309 21.53 -43.61 2.09
CA ALA A 309 21.49 -44.89 2.76
C ALA A 309 22.94 -45.29 3.00
N PRO A 310 23.35 -45.61 4.24
CA PRO A 310 24.65 -46.24 4.44
C PRO A 310 24.61 -47.57 3.70
N SER A 311 25.45 -47.69 2.68
CA SER A 311 25.80 -48.99 2.10
C SER A 311 26.42 -49.83 3.21
N SER A 312 25.85 -51.03 3.36
CA SER A 312 26.26 -52.16 4.20
C SER A 312 27.76 -52.25 4.49
#